data_AF-A0A1W1BNF7-F1
#
_entry.id   AF-A0A1W1BNF7-F1
#
_cell.length_a   1.000
_cell.length_b   1.000
_cell.length_c   1.000
_cell.angle_alpha   90.00
_cell.angle_beta   90.00
_cell.angle_gamma   90.00
#
_symmetry.space_group_name_H-M   'P 1'
#
loop_
_entity.id
_entity.type
_entity.pdbx_description
1 polymer ?
#
loop_
_entity_poly.entity_id
_entity_poly.type
_entity_poly.pdbx_seq_one_letter_code
_entity_poly.pdbx_strand_id
1 'polypeptide(L)'
;MSLFLTYNDILITKRSDAIYIKSSNPKDVIDSLEKSGFELNRVDIELLKLIDLPKEGWYKIEENPKGRFYFFYELLFNRAKTMGIVIFAGDTVDEIFTRLAKDMNLDKKEFLKYYTKYSQFLEGGILADKYIIAQNADEEVIVRYLLDISNTKLDFFARQKFGLLYTHNQLHKAIIMASIIHKESNNLKEMSTIASVINNRLKKGMRLQMDGTLCYGKYSHKIVTSKRIKKDNSYFNTYKHKGLPPYPICTVTMDALDAVTSPKETDYLYFMLNSDGTHRFTKNYDEHRKNIKKFKDEKIAKKEKKQKKEIKRDKPCKKSKDDEVKAKKVEVKVVKDKKKDMPKKDKDIVKKEDKIIVEKEEVKDINQTTTHKDINETILSVF
;
A
#
# COMPACT_ATOMS: atom_id res chain seq x y z
N MET A 1 4.99 -57.94 7.12
CA MET A 1 5.20 -57.16 8.36
C MET A 1 6.38 -56.19 8.24
N SER A 2 7.64 -56.65 8.15
CA SER A 2 8.86 -55.79 8.13
C SER A 2 8.70 -54.40 7.48
N LEU A 3 8.37 -54.33 6.17
CA LEU A 3 8.25 -53.06 5.42
C LEU A 3 7.29 -52.01 6.03
N PHE A 4 6.22 -52.46 6.70
CA PHE A 4 5.22 -51.56 7.30
C PHE A 4 5.69 -50.94 8.62
N LEU A 5 6.51 -51.67 9.40
CA LEU A 5 7.12 -51.14 10.61
C LEU A 5 8.16 -50.08 10.22
N THR A 6 9.07 -50.42 9.32
CA THR A 6 10.12 -49.51 8.83
C THR A 6 9.60 -48.24 8.15
N TYR A 7 8.35 -48.23 7.65
CA TYR A 7 7.73 -47.05 7.06
C TYR A 7 7.31 -46.01 8.12
N ASN A 8 6.80 -46.46 9.27
CA ASN A 8 6.39 -45.52 10.32
C ASN A 8 7.59 -44.79 10.94
N ASP A 9 8.74 -45.46 11.00
CA ASP A 9 9.99 -44.95 11.58
C ASP A 9 10.76 -43.98 10.66
N ILE A 10 10.33 -43.79 9.40
CA ILE A 10 10.97 -42.81 8.50
C ILE A 10 10.63 -41.39 8.97
N LEU A 11 11.65 -40.70 9.50
CA LEU A 11 11.57 -39.31 9.95
C LEU A 11 10.87 -38.40 8.93
N ILE A 12 10.07 -37.48 9.45
CA ILE A 12 9.39 -36.45 8.66
C ILE A 12 10.19 -35.17 8.78
N THR A 13 10.83 -34.78 7.67
CA THR A 13 11.44 -33.46 7.53
C THR A 13 10.34 -32.41 7.39
N LYS A 14 10.43 -31.31 8.15
CA LYS A 14 9.54 -30.15 8.05
C LYS A 14 10.35 -28.85 8.00
N ARG A 15 9.80 -27.81 7.38
CA ARG A 15 10.36 -26.44 7.44
C ARG A 15 9.46 -25.44 8.15
N SER A 16 8.21 -25.82 8.42
CA SER A 16 7.18 -24.97 9.03
C SER A 16 6.41 -25.70 10.13
N ASP A 17 5.87 -24.93 11.07
CA ASP A 17 4.86 -25.39 12.04
C ASP A 17 3.43 -25.31 11.49
N ALA A 18 3.22 -24.77 10.28
CA ALA A 18 1.92 -24.63 9.67
C ALA A 18 1.92 -24.97 8.18
N ILE A 19 0.80 -25.51 7.69
CA ILE A 19 0.57 -25.81 6.27
C ILE A 19 -0.82 -25.29 5.86
N TYR A 20 -0.93 -24.73 4.65
CA TYR A 20 -2.22 -24.49 4.01
C TYR A 20 -2.55 -25.63 3.05
N ILE A 21 -3.63 -26.35 3.29
CA ILE A 21 -4.19 -27.31 2.32
C ILE A 21 -5.18 -26.57 1.43
N LYS A 22 -4.98 -26.63 0.11
CA LYS A 22 -5.82 -25.92 -0.87
C LYS A 22 -7.18 -26.60 -1.10
N SER A 23 -7.22 -27.93 -1.20
CA SER A 23 -8.47 -28.68 -1.31
C SER A 23 -8.26 -30.15 -0.90
N SER A 24 -9.35 -30.90 -0.73
CA SER A 24 -9.33 -32.35 -0.48
C SER A 24 -9.07 -33.17 -1.74
N ASN A 25 -8.13 -32.73 -2.59
CA ASN A 25 -7.65 -33.47 -3.75
C ASN A 25 -6.25 -34.03 -3.44
N PRO A 26 -5.93 -35.31 -3.75
CA PRO A 26 -4.62 -35.89 -3.45
C PRO A 26 -3.47 -35.03 -3.98
N LYS A 27 -3.62 -34.43 -5.18
CA LYS A 27 -2.62 -33.55 -5.75
C LYS A 27 -2.45 -32.26 -4.95
N ASP A 28 -3.53 -31.55 -4.62
CA ASP A 28 -3.43 -30.30 -3.85
C ASP A 28 -2.83 -30.53 -2.45
N VAL A 29 -3.06 -31.71 -1.86
CA VAL A 29 -2.44 -32.11 -0.57
C VAL A 29 -0.95 -32.41 -0.73
N ILE A 30 -0.56 -33.17 -1.75
CA ILE A 30 0.85 -33.46 -2.11
C ILE A 30 1.59 -32.16 -2.42
N ASP A 31 1.06 -31.33 -3.33
CA ASP A 31 1.60 -30.02 -3.71
C ASP A 31 1.81 -29.16 -2.44
N SER A 32 0.82 -29.05 -1.55
CA SER A 32 0.94 -28.27 -0.30
C SER A 32 2.00 -28.82 0.66
N LEU A 33 2.17 -30.14 0.75
CA LEU A 33 3.17 -30.79 1.60
C LEU A 33 4.59 -30.55 1.06
N GLU A 34 4.85 -30.85 -0.20
CA GLU A 34 6.15 -30.57 -0.84
C GLU A 34 6.48 -29.06 -0.78
N LYS A 35 5.48 -28.18 -0.97
CA LYS A 35 5.63 -26.72 -0.82
C LYS A 35 6.01 -26.27 0.59
N SER A 36 5.63 -27.02 1.62
CA SER A 36 5.97 -26.75 3.03
C SER A 36 7.26 -27.45 3.48
N GLY A 37 7.98 -28.07 2.52
CA GLY A 37 9.28 -28.70 2.74
C GLY A 37 9.23 -30.15 3.24
N PHE A 38 8.08 -30.82 3.13
CA PHE A 38 7.95 -32.25 3.47
C PHE A 38 8.46 -33.13 2.32
N GLU A 39 9.41 -34.01 2.62
CA GLU A 39 9.92 -34.99 1.65
C GLU A 39 9.00 -36.22 1.62
N LEU A 40 8.09 -36.25 0.63
CA LEU A 40 7.16 -37.35 0.42
C LEU A 40 7.81 -38.51 -0.35
N ASN A 41 7.56 -39.73 0.10
CA ASN A 41 7.98 -40.96 -0.58
C ASN A 41 6.80 -41.61 -1.34
N ARG A 42 7.08 -42.67 -2.11
CA ARG A 42 6.04 -43.36 -2.91
C ARG A 42 4.90 -43.93 -2.08
N VAL A 43 5.17 -44.41 -0.86
CA VAL A 43 4.13 -44.95 0.04
C VAL A 43 3.25 -43.82 0.58
N ASP A 44 3.83 -42.65 0.89
CA ASP A 44 3.05 -41.45 1.26
C ASP A 44 2.07 -41.06 0.14
N ILE A 45 2.55 -41.06 -1.11
CA ILE A 45 1.78 -40.69 -2.30
C ILE A 45 0.64 -41.69 -2.60
N GLU A 46 0.87 -43.00 -2.45
CA GLU A 46 -0.22 -43.99 -2.61
C GLU A 46 -1.18 -43.97 -1.41
N LEU A 47 -0.69 -43.75 -0.18
CA LEU A 47 -1.54 -43.63 1.01
C LEU A 47 -2.54 -42.47 0.85
N LEU A 48 -2.09 -41.30 0.39
CA LEU A 48 -2.92 -40.11 0.12
C LEU A 48 -3.96 -40.28 -1.02
N LYS A 49 -3.99 -41.44 -1.71
CA LYS A 49 -5.07 -41.79 -2.66
C LYS A 49 -6.10 -42.76 -2.06
N LEU A 50 -5.82 -43.32 -0.88
CA LEU A 50 -6.58 -44.40 -0.24
C LEU A 50 -7.23 -43.99 1.08
N ILE A 51 -6.74 -42.93 1.74
CA ILE A 51 -7.31 -42.39 2.99
C ILE A 51 -8.23 -41.19 2.76
N ASP A 52 -9.06 -40.88 3.76
CA ASP A 52 -9.70 -39.56 3.87
C ASP A 52 -8.65 -38.45 3.81
N LEU A 53 -9.00 -37.32 3.19
CA LEU A 53 -8.07 -36.20 3.00
C LEU A 53 -8.44 -34.97 3.85
N PRO A 54 -7.45 -34.13 4.21
CA PRO A 54 -7.69 -32.85 4.85
C PRO A 54 -8.64 -31.97 4.02
N LYS A 55 -9.48 -31.20 4.71
CA LYS A 55 -10.33 -30.17 4.10
C LYS A 55 -9.55 -28.87 3.95
N GLU A 56 -9.93 -28.03 2.99
CA GLU A 56 -9.28 -26.72 2.76
C GLU A 56 -9.06 -25.96 4.07
N GLY A 57 -7.92 -25.30 4.19
CA GLY A 57 -7.55 -24.46 5.33
C GLY A 57 -6.22 -24.82 5.97
N TRP A 58 -5.95 -24.19 7.12
CA TRP A 58 -4.69 -24.31 7.82
C TRP A 58 -4.63 -25.48 8.81
N TYR A 59 -3.49 -26.15 8.87
CA TYR A 59 -3.17 -27.20 9.83
C TYR A 59 -1.85 -26.91 10.55
N LYS A 60 -1.77 -27.30 11.82
CA LYS A 60 -0.56 -27.24 12.66
C LYS A 60 0.23 -28.53 12.44
N ILE A 61 1.55 -28.41 12.30
CA ILE A 61 2.45 -29.57 12.24
C ILE A 61 3.34 -29.60 13.48
N GLU A 62 3.27 -30.69 14.24
CA GLU A 62 4.11 -30.88 15.43
C GLU A 62 5.57 -31.20 15.04
N GLU A 63 6.53 -30.90 15.93
CA GLU A 63 7.96 -31.07 15.66
C GLU A 63 8.41 -32.54 15.57
N ASN A 64 7.69 -33.45 16.24
CA ASN A 64 8.01 -34.87 16.27
C ASN A 64 6.73 -35.72 16.33
N PRO A 65 6.02 -35.91 15.21
CA PRO A 65 4.88 -36.83 15.15
C PRO A 65 5.32 -38.25 15.49
N LYS A 66 4.42 -39.07 16.02
CA LYS A 66 4.69 -40.46 16.48
C LYS A 66 4.83 -41.47 15.31
N GLY A 67 5.65 -41.10 14.33
CA GLY A 67 5.84 -41.76 13.05
C GLY A 67 4.85 -41.31 11.97
N ARG A 68 5.10 -41.77 10.74
CA ARG A 68 4.41 -41.31 9.53
C ARG A 68 2.89 -41.50 9.53
N PHE A 69 2.39 -42.62 10.04
CA PHE A 69 0.93 -42.83 10.09
C PHE A 69 0.24 -41.83 11.02
N TYR A 70 0.88 -41.49 12.14
CA TYR A 70 0.34 -40.53 13.10
C TYR A 70 0.30 -39.10 12.52
N PHE A 71 1.31 -38.71 11.74
CA PHE A 71 1.32 -37.44 11.02
C PHE A 71 0.15 -37.30 10.03
N PHE A 72 -0.09 -38.30 9.17
CA PHE A 72 -1.20 -38.24 8.21
C PHE A 72 -2.56 -38.28 8.91
N TYR A 73 -2.69 -38.99 10.03
CA TYR A 73 -3.88 -38.95 10.88
C TYR A 73 -4.11 -37.56 11.49
N GLU A 74 -3.08 -36.94 12.08
CA GLU A 74 -3.21 -35.58 12.63
C GLU A 74 -3.52 -34.54 11.55
N LEU A 75 -2.98 -34.68 10.35
CA LEU A 75 -3.24 -33.76 9.23
C LEU A 75 -4.73 -33.68 8.86
N LEU A 76 -5.58 -34.63 9.26
CA LEU A 76 -7.03 -34.56 9.06
C LEU A 76 -7.72 -33.61 10.06
N PHE A 77 -7.19 -33.50 11.28
CA PHE A 77 -7.88 -32.91 12.44
C PHE A 77 -7.15 -31.73 13.12
N ASN A 78 -5.82 -31.67 13.07
CA ASN A 78 -4.98 -30.73 13.83
C ASN A 78 -4.97 -29.33 13.17
N ARG A 79 -6.12 -28.64 13.20
CA ARG A 79 -6.30 -27.30 12.60
C ARG A 79 -5.46 -26.25 13.32
N ALA A 80 -4.73 -25.43 12.55
CA ALA A 80 -3.97 -24.32 13.12
C ALA A 80 -4.90 -23.20 13.59
N LYS A 81 -4.48 -22.49 14.65
CA LYS A 81 -5.13 -21.26 15.10
C LYS A 81 -4.85 -20.14 14.09
N THR A 82 -5.89 -19.54 13.52
CA THR A 82 -5.76 -18.55 12.44
C THR A 82 -5.98 -17.11 12.90
N MET A 83 -5.58 -16.16 12.05
CA MET A 83 -5.89 -14.73 12.14
C MET A 83 -6.29 -14.18 10.77
N GLY A 84 -7.21 -13.23 10.76
CA GLY A 84 -7.57 -12.49 9.55
C GLY A 84 -6.65 -11.30 9.35
N ILE A 85 -6.10 -11.15 8.14
CA ILE A 85 -5.32 -9.97 7.73
C ILE A 85 -6.00 -9.27 6.55
N VAL A 86 -5.68 -7.99 6.36
CA VAL A 86 -6.14 -7.20 5.22
C VAL A 86 -4.92 -6.64 4.50
N ILE A 87 -4.92 -6.76 3.17
CA ILE A 87 -3.98 -6.08 2.28
C ILE A 87 -4.77 -4.97 1.58
N PHE A 88 -4.38 -3.71 1.81
CA PHE A 88 -5.18 -2.58 1.36
C PHE A 88 -4.82 -2.19 -0.07
N ALA A 89 -5.82 -1.74 -0.82
CA ALA A 89 -5.62 -1.24 -2.17
C ALA A 89 -4.68 -0.02 -2.14
N GLY A 90 -3.59 -0.10 -2.91
CA GLY A 90 -2.56 0.94 -2.89
C GLY A 90 -1.36 0.64 -1.96
N ASP A 91 -1.40 -0.40 -1.12
CA ASP A 91 -0.22 -0.90 -0.38
C ASP A 91 0.83 -1.42 -1.39
N THR A 92 2.11 -1.16 -1.11
CA THR A 92 3.27 -1.80 -1.78
C THR A 92 3.72 -3.06 -1.04
N VAL A 93 4.50 -3.91 -1.72
CA VAL A 93 5.11 -5.12 -1.13
C VAL A 93 5.91 -4.81 0.15
N ASP A 94 6.66 -3.70 0.18
CA ASP A 94 7.43 -3.31 1.37
C ASP A 94 6.53 -2.89 2.54
N GLU A 95 5.40 -2.22 2.28
CA GLU A 95 4.43 -1.79 3.30
C GLU A 95 3.67 -3.00 3.88
N ILE A 96 3.31 -3.98 3.04
CA ILE A 96 2.67 -5.24 3.47
C ILE A 96 3.60 -6.03 4.39
N PHE A 97 4.84 -6.28 3.97
CA PHE A 97 5.76 -7.07 4.76
C PHE A 97 6.32 -6.31 5.97
N THR A 98 6.36 -4.97 5.95
CA THR A 98 6.61 -4.18 7.18
C THR A 98 5.50 -4.36 8.21
N ARG A 99 4.24 -4.46 7.75
CA ARG A 99 3.09 -4.73 8.63
C ARG A 99 3.11 -6.17 9.16
N LEU A 100 3.21 -7.18 8.29
CA LEU A 100 3.19 -8.59 8.69
C LEU A 100 4.38 -8.98 9.57
N ALA A 101 5.61 -8.54 9.25
CA ALA A 101 6.80 -8.77 10.08
C ALA A 101 6.61 -8.26 11.51
N LYS A 102 6.02 -7.06 11.66
CA LYS A 102 5.74 -6.47 12.96
C LYS A 102 4.61 -7.18 13.70
N ASP A 103 3.49 -7.44 13.01
CA ASP A 103 2.27 -7.97 13.62
C ASP A 103 2.39 -9.46 14.01
N MET A 104 3.36 -10.18 13.43
CA MET A 104 3.65 -11.60 13.71
C MET A 104 5.03 -11.87 14.35
N ASN A 105 5.88 -10.85 14.54
CA ASN A 105 7.26 -10.99 15.03
C ASN A 105 8.13 -11.92 14.14
N LEU A 106 8.22 -11.57 12.85
CA LEU A 106 8.93 -12.27 11.77
C LEU A 106 9.90 -11.29 11.04
N ASP A 107 10.82 -11.75 10.18
CA ASP A 107 11.75 -10.86 9.44
C ASP A 107 11.21 -10.45 8.06
N LYS A 108 11.06 -9.13 7.85
CA LYS A 108 10.73 -8.54 6.54
C LYS A 108 11.71 -8.96 5.43
N LYS A 109 12.99 -9.21 5.73
CA LYS A 109 13.96 -9.65 4.73
C LYS A 109 13.62 -11.03 4.16
N GLU A 110 13.17 -11.95 5.02
CA GLU A 110 12.76 -13.29 4.61
C GLU A 110 11.47 -13.21 3.78
N PHE A 111 10.48 -12.42 4.20
CA PHE A 111 9.30 -12.11 3.37
C PHE A 111 9.68 -11.59 1.97
N LEU A 112 10.57 -10.59 1.87
CA LEU A 112 11.02 -10.01 0.60
C LEU A 112 11.80 -11.01 -0.27
N LYS A 113 12.64 -11.86 0.34
CA LYS A 113 13.36 -12.96 -0.29
C LYS A 113 12.40 -13.99 -0.88
N TYR A 114 11.42 -14.48 -0.11
CA TYR A 114 10.45 -15.45 -0.62
C TYR A 114 9.53 -14.86 -1.68
N TYR A 115 9.16 -13.58 -1.57
CA TYR A 115 8.39 -12.91 -2.62
C TYR A 115 9.20 -12.80 -3.92
N THR A 116 10.48 -12.42 -3.84
CA THR A 116 11.37 -12.37 -5.00
C THR A 116 11.61 -13.76 -5.61
N LYS A 117 11.58 -14.82 -4.79
CA LYS A 117 11.74 -16.23 -5.21
C LYS A 117 10.50 -16.81 -5.90
N TYR A 118 9.29 -16.34 -5.55
CA TYR A 118 8.03 -16.99 -5.95
C TYR A 118 7.02 -16.11 -6.70
N SER A 119 7.16 -14.79 -6.67
CA SER A 119 6.26 -13.89 -7.40
C SER A 119 6.63 -13.83 -8.89
N GLN A 120 5.61 -13.79 -9.75
CA GLN A 120 5.77 -13.49 -11.18
C GLN A 120 5.97 -11.99 -11.45
N PHE A 121 5.79 -11.13 -10.44
CA PHE A 121 5.77 -9.68 -10.58
C PHE A 121 6.58 -8.99 -9.47
N LEU A 122 7.38 -7.97 -9.82
CA LEU A 122 8.18 -7.21 -8.84
C LEU A 122 7.31 -6.44 -7.82
N GLU A 123 6.10 -6.06 -8.20
CA GLU A 123 5.10 -5.36 -7.39
C GLU A 123 3.71 -5.72 -7.97
N GLY A 124 2.65 -5.66 -7.16
CA GLY A 124 1.29 -6.00 -7.59
C GLY A 124 1.01 -7.50 -7.79
N GLY A 125 1.93 -8.39 -7.42
CA GLY A 125 1.74 -9.84 -7.49
C GLY A 125 0.86 -10.42 -6.37
N ILE A 126 0.65 -9.66 -5.30
CA ILE A 126 -0.36 -9.95 -4.28
C ILE A 126 -1.56 -9.02 -4.49
N LEU A 127 -2.77 -9.54 -4.40
CA LEU A 127 -4.00 -8.76 -4.53
C LEU A 127 -4.36 -8.04 -3.22
N ALA A 128 -5.00 -6.88 -3.35
CA ALA A 128 -5.62 -6.17 -2.24
C ALA A 128 -6.95 -6.85 -1.87
N ASP A 129 -6.92 -7.65 -0.81
CA ASP A 129 -8.04 -8.47 -0.35
C ASP A 129 -7.91 -8.80 1.16
N LYS A 130 -8.89 -9.53 1.70
CA LYS A 130 -8.84 -10.17 3.02
C LYS A 130 -8.28 -11.58 2.89
N TYR A 131 -7.37 -11.94 3.78
CA TYR A 131 -6.75 -13.27 3.82
C TYR A 131 -6.83 -13.84 5.24
N ILE A 132 -6.76 -15.16 5.37
CA ILE A 132 -6.75 -15.85 6.66
C ILE A 132 -5.46 -16.66 6.72
N ILE A 133 -4.60 -16.40 7.71
CA ILE A 133 -3.30 -17.07 7.87
C ILE A 133 -3.23 -17.81 9.22
N ALA A 134 -2.40 -18.83 9.34
CA ALA A 134 -2.07 -19.41 10.64
C ALA A 134 -1.20 -18.45 11.47
N GLN A 135 -1.43 -18.39 12.78
CA GLN A 135 -0.67 -17.53 13.70
C GLN A 135 0.78 -18.01 13.92
N ASN A 136 1.09 -19.23 13.51
CA ASN A 136 2.40 -19.89 13.62
C ASN A 136 2.99 -20.29 12.24
N ALA A 137 2.55 -19.66 11.16
CA ALA A 137 3.19 -19.82 9.85
C ALA A 137 4.42 -18.90 9.74
N ASP A 138 5.47 -19.38 9.07
CA ASP A 138 6.66 -18.62 8.70
C ASP A 138 6.45 -17.75 7.45
N GLU A 139 7.46 -16.93 7.15
CA GLU A 139 7.47 -16.02 6.01
C GLU A 139 7.36 -16.74 4.65
N GLU A 140 7.93 -17.94 4.49
CA GLU A 140 7.84 -18.69 3.24
C GLU A 140 6.40 -19.17 3.02
N VAL A 141 5.80 -19.86 3.99
CA VAL A 141 4.43 -20.38 3.85
C VAL A 141 3.40 -19.25 3.72
N ILE A 142 3.55 -18.13 4.43
CA ILE A 142 2.68 -16.95 4.27
C ILE A 142 2.80 -16.36 2.85
N VAL A 143 4.01 -16.12 2.36
CA VAL A 143 4.21 -15.57 1.00
C VAL A 143 3.62 -16.50 -0.05
N ARG A 144 3.89 -17.80 0.05
CA ARG A 144 3.38 -18.80 -0.91
C ARG A 144 1.86 -18.83 -0.91
N TYR A 145 1.22 -18.79 0.26
CA TYR A 145 -0.24 -18.71 0.40
C TYR A 145 -0.84 -17.44 -0.23
N LEU A 146 -0.26 -16.27 0.06
CA LEU A 146 -0.70 -14.98 -0.52
C LEU A 146 -0.58 -14.97 -2.05
N LEU A 147 0.53 -15.50 -2.57
CA LEU A 147 0.78 -15.61 -4.01
C LEU A 147 -0.10 -16.68 -4.67
N ASP A 148 -0.29 -17.86 -4.10
CA ASP A 148 -1.12 -18.92 -4.71
C ASP A 148 -2.60 -18.49 -4.83
N ILE A 149 -3.16 -17.78 -3.83
CA ILE A 149 -4.49 -17.18 -3.93
C ILE A 149 -4.53 -16.06 -4.99
N SER A 150 -3.54 -15.16 -4.97
CA SER A 150 -3.49 -14.02 -5.90
C SER A 150 -3.34 -14.49 -7.34
N ASN A 151 -2.41 -15.39 -7.62
CA ASN A 151 -2.20 -16.03 -8.91
C ASN A 151 -3.45 -16.79 -9.39
N THR A 152 -4.15 -17.52 -8.51
CA THR A 152 -5.40 -18.22 -8.90
C THR A 152 -6.48 -17.22 -9.36
N LYS A 153 -6.65 -16.10 -8.64
CA LYS A 153 -7.60 -15.03 -9.01
C LYS A 153 -7.18 -14.29 -10.30
N LEU A 154 -5.88 -13.99 -10.44
CA LEU A 154 -5.31 -13.32 -11.62
C LEU A 154 -5.37 -14.18 -12.89
N ASP A 155 -5.09 -15.48 -12.80
CA ASP A 155 -5.21 -16.45 -13.90
C ASP A 155 -6.66 -16.63 -14.35
N PHE A 156 -7.60 -16.79 -13.41
CA PHE A 156 -9.03 -16.84 -13.71
C PHE A 156 -9.51 -15.57 -14.44
N PHE A 157 -9.15 -14.40 -13.92
CA PHE A 157 -9.44 -13.11 -14.55
C PHE A 157 -8.80 -12.99 -15.95
N ALA A 158 -7.54 -13.40 -16.11
CA ALA A 158 -6.84 -13.30 -17.38
C ALA A 158 -7.48 -14.21 -18.44
N ARG A 159 -7.86 -15.44 -18.09
CA ARG A 159 -8.62 -16.33 -18.98
C ARG A 159 -9.99 -15.77 -19.33
N GLN A 160 -10.70 -15.18 -18.37
CA GLN A 160 -12.01 -14.53 -18.59
C GLN A 160 -11.94 -13.33 -19.55
N LYS A 161 -10.89 -12.49 -19.44
CA LYS A 161 -10.79 -11.21 -20.18
C LYS A 161 -9.95 -11.26 -21.45
N PHE A 162 -9.00 -12.18 -21.54
CA PHE A 162 -8.03 -12.27 -22.63
C PHE A 162 -8.01 -13.64 -23.33
N GLY A 163 -8.80 -14.61 -22.87
CA GLY A 163 -8.89 -15.96 -23.41
C GLY A 163 -7.88 -16.94 -22.81
N LEU A 164 -8.03 -18.24 -23.12
CA LEU A 164 -7.22 -19.32 -22.53
C LEU A 164 -5.72 -19.24 -22.85
N LEU A 165 -5.34 -18.57 -23.94
CA LEU A 165 -3.95 -18.40 -24.39
C LEU A 165 -3.42 -16.98 -24.14
N TYR A 166 -3.83 -16.36 -23.03
CA TYR A 166 -3.37 -15.02 -22.67
C TYR A 166 -1.85 -15.00 -22.41
N THR A 167 -1.20 -13.91 -22.80
CA THR A 167 0.22 -13.69 -22.53
C THR A 167 0.44 -13.03 -21.17
N HIS A 168 1.55 -13.36 -20.50
CA HIS A 168 1.99 -12.66 -19.28
C HIS A 168 2.02 -11.12 -19.49
N ASN A 169 2.37 -10.65 -20.69
CA ASN A 169 2.39 -9.22 -21.06
C ASN A 169 0.99 -8.56 -21.00
N GLN A 170 -0.09 -9.25 -21.39
CA GLN A 170 -1.46 -8.73 -21.26
C GLN A 170 -1.86 -8.58 -19.79
N LEU A 171 -1.61 -9.60 -18.97
CA LEU A 171 -1.90 -9.57 -17.54
C LEU A 171 -1.06 -8.51 -16.81
N HIS A 172 0.25 -8.46 -17.09
CA HIS A 172 1.16 -7.47 -16.50
C HIS A 172 0.71 -6.03 -16.82
N LYS A 173 0.35 -5.73 -18.08
CA LYS A 173 -0.22 -4.42 -18.47
C LYS A 173 -1.51 -4.09 -17.72
N ALA A 174 -2.38 -5.08 -17.50
CA ALA A 174 -3.61 -4.88 -16.76
C ALA A 174 -3.35 -4.52 -15.29
N ILE A 175 -2.44 -5.25 -14.62
CA ILE A 175 -2.02 -4.97 -13.23
C ILE A 175 -1.33 -3.60 -13.14
N ILE A 176 -0.46 -3.24 -14.10
CA ILE A 176 0.15 -1.90 -14.16
C ILE A 176 -0.95 -0.84 -14.19
N MET A 177 -1.89 -0.91 -15.15
CA MET A 177 -2.96 0.08 -15.26
C MET A 177 -3.86 0.14 -14.02
N ALA A 178 -4.19 -0.99 -13.40
CA ALA A 178 -4.97 -1.05 -12.18
C ALA A 178 -4.23 -0.43 -10.98
N SER A 179 -2.90 -0.60 -10.88
CA SER A 179 -2.09 0.03 -9.83
C SER A 179 -2.00 1.56 -9.99
N ILE A 180 -2.00 2.06 -11.23
CA ILE A 180 -2.11 3.51 -11.51
C ILE A 180 -3.48 4.04 -11.06
N ILE A 181 -4.57 3.31 -11.38
CA ILE A 181 -5.93 3.71 -10.97
C ILE A 181 -6.03 3.81 -9.45
N HIS A 182 -5.52 2.83 -8.69
CA HIS A 182 -5.56 2.86 -7.22
C HIS A 182 -4.75 4.01 -6.60
N LYS A 183 -3.60 4.40 -7.17
CA LYS A 183 -2.86 5.58 -6.70
C LYS A 183 -3.53 6.92 -7.07
N GLU A 184 -4.53 6.94 -7.96
CA GLU A 184 -5.27 8.14 -8.38
C GLU A 184 -6.69 8.24 -7.76
N SER A 185 -7.43 7.13 -7.57
CA SER A 185 -8.73 7.13 -6.89
C SER A 185 -9.13 5.76 -6.33
N ASN A 186 -9.55 5.75 -5.06
CA ASN A 186 -10.22 4.61 -4.41
C ASN A 186 -11.73 4.54 -4.69
N ASN A 187 -12.28 5.43 -5.52
CA ASN A 187 -13.72 5.47 -5.83
C ASN A 187 -14.06 4.50 -6.97
N LEU A 188 -14.65 3.34 -6.62
CA LEU A 188 -15.10 2.30 -7.57
C LEU A 188 -15.89 2.85 -8.77
N LYS A 189 -16.72 3.90 -8.57
CA LYS A 189 -17.54 4.49 -9.64
C LYS A 189 -16.73 5.29 -10.67
N GLU A 190 -15.49 5.65 -10.34
CA GLU A 190 -14.57 6.43 -11.17
C GLU A 190 -13.52 5.58 -11.87
N MET A 191 -13.18 4.39 -11.35
CA MET A 191 -12.10 3.55 -11.87
C MET A 191 -12.22 3.30 -13.38
N SER A 192 -13.42 2.95 -13.86
CA SER A 192 -13.71 2.74 -15.29
C SER A 192 -13.64 4.03 -16.14
N THR A 193 -13.81 5.20 -15.52
CA THR A 193 -13.60 6.51 -16.17
C THR A 193 -12.11 6.89 -16.20
N ILE A 194 -11.34 6.58 -15.16
CA ILE A 194 -9.89 6.79 -15.11
C ILE A 194 -9.19 5.86 -16.10
N ALA A 195 -9.61 4.59 -16.18
CA ALA A 195 -9.18 3.65 -17.21
C ALA A 195 -9.45 4.16 -18.64
N SER A 196 -10.60 4.82 -18.85
CA SER A 196 -10.91 5.52 -20.11
C SER A 196 -9.85 6.58 -20.43
N VAL A 197 -9.51 7.45 -19.46
CA VAL A 197 -8.50 8.51 -19.64
C VAL A 197 -7.10 7.94 -19.92
N ILE A 198 -6.69 6.86 -19.22
CA ILE A 198 -5.42 6.17 -19.47
C ILE A 198 -5.40 5.66 -20.91
N ASN A 199 -6.42 4.89 -21.31
CA ASN A 199 -6.53 4.33 -22.66
C ASN A 199 -6.56 5.41 -23.75
N ASN A 200 -7.29 6.50 -23.54
CA ASN A 200 -7.35 7.62 -24.49
C ASN A 200 -6.01 8.34 -24.65
N ARG A 201 -5.27 8.54 -23.55
CA ARG A 201 -3.92 9.10 -23.59
C ARG A 201 -2.93 8.18 -24.31
N LEU A 202 -2.97 6.87 -24.03
CA LEU A 202 -2.13 5.88 -24.71
C LEU A 202 -2.44 5.84 -26.22
N LYS A 203 -3.72 5.73 -26.61
CA LYS A 203 -4.16 5.76 -28.02
C LYS A 203 -3.72 7.02 -28.76
N LYS A 204 -3.71 8.19 -28.10
CA LYS A 204 -3.24 9.47 -28.67
C LYS A 204 -1.73 9.71 -28.53
N GLY A 205 -0.95 8.71 -28.10
CA GLY A 205 0.50 8.82 -27.91
C GLY A 205 0.91 9.89 -26.89
N MET A 206 0.01 10.25 -25.97
CA MET A 206 0.22 11.25 -24.93
C MET A 206 1.01 10.65 -23.75
N ARG A 207 1.58 11.54 -22.93
CA ARG A 207 2.13 11.18 -21.61
C ARG A 207 0.99 11.04 -20.61
N LEU A 208 1.06 10.08 -19.68
CA LEU A 208 -0.02 9.87 -18.70
C LEU A 208 -0.13 11.03 -17.71
N GLN A 209 1.01 11.59 -17.26
CA GLN A 209 1.06 12.74 -16.35
C GLN A 209 0.26 12.52 -15.05
N MET A 210 0.48 11.37 -14.43
CA MET A 210 -0.23 10.93 -13.22
C MET A 210 0.71 10.96 -12.02
N ASP A 211 0.37 11.76 -11.01
CA ASP A 211 1.18 11.95 -9.80
C ASP A 211 1.32 10.61 -9.05
N GLY A 212 0.30 9.76 -9.10
CA GLY A 212 0.30 8.42 -8.51
C GLY A 212 1.47 7.55 -8.99
N THR A 213 1.90 7.67 -10.24
CA THR A 213 3.05 6.92 -10.79
C THR A 213 4.39 7.29 -10.15
N LEU A 214 4.47 8.47 -9.52
CA LEU A 214 5.62 8.89 -8.73
C LEU A 214 5.49 8.49 -7.24
N CYS A 215 4.33 8.08 -6.75
CA CYS A 215 4.09 7.68 -5.35
C CYS A 215 4.48 6.21 -5.07
N TYR A 216 5.72 5.83 -5.41
CA TYR A 216 6.23 4.47 -5.30
C TYR A 216 7.60 4.39 -4.59
N GLY A 217 7.92 3.22 -4.01
CA GLY A 217 9.17 2.91 -3.31
C GLY A 217 9.48 3.92 -2.20
N LYS A 218 10.71 4.44 -2.16
CA LYS A 218 11.15 5.48 -1.20
C LYS A 218 10.36 6.80 -1.25
N TYR A 219 9.43 6.93 -2.21
CA TYR A 219 8.50 8.05 -2.35
C TYR A 219 7.02 7.68 -2.16
N SER A 220 6.70 6.47 -1.69
CA SER A 220 5.35 6.17 -1.22
C SER A 220 4.91 7.17 -0.13
N HIS A 221 3.62 7.49 -0.12
CA HIS A 221 2.96 8.52 0.70
C HIS A 221 3.56 9.95 0.64
N LYS A 222 4.56 10.25 -0.22
CA LYS A 222 5.19 11.58 -0.30
C LYS A 222 4.57 12.44 -1.41
N ILE A 223 4.05 13.60 -1.01
CA ILE A 223 3.45 14.61 -1.90
C ILE A 223 4.36 14.89 -3.11
N VAL A 224 3.82 14.70 -4.31
CA VAL A 224 4.52 15.06 -5.54
C VAL A 224 4.55 16.58 -5.69
N THR A 225 5.72 17.12 -6.06
CA THR A 225 5.92 18.56 -6.23
C THR A 225 6.48 18.86 -7.61
N SER A 226 6.26 20.08 -8.12
CA SER A 226 6.80 20.52 -9.41
C SER A 226 8.34 20.46 -9.47
N LYS A 227 9.02 20.61 -8.32
CA LYS A 227 10.48 20.41 -8.18
C LYS A 227 10.84 18.93 -8.33
N ARG A 228 10.05 18.02 -7.76
CA ARG A 228 10.22 16.57 -7.91
C ARG A 228 9.97 16.12 -9.35
N ILE A 229 8.84 16.46 -9.97
CA ILE A 229 8.51 16.09 -11.36
C ILE A 229 9.63 16.49 -12.34
N LYS A 230 10.23 17.67 -12.13
CA LYS A 230 11.38 18.14 -12.93
C LYS A 230 12.67 17.36 -12.67
N LYS A 231 12.97 16.96 -11.43
CA LYS A 231 14.22 16.27 -11.07
C LYS A 231 14.19 14.74 -11.21
N ASP A 232 13.05 14.10 -11.04
CA ASP A 232 12.91 12.63 -11.08
C ASP A 232 13.15 12.12 -12.51
N ASN A 233 14.15 11.26 -12.71
CA ASN A 233 14.54 10.70 -14.02
C ASN A 233 14.20 9.19 -14.14
N SER A 234 13.40 8.65 -13.22
CA SER A 234 12.96 7.26 -13.30
C SER A 234 11.95 7.05 -14.43
N TYR A 235 11.89 5.84 -14.99
CA TYR A 235 10.87 5.44 -15.96
C TYR A 235 9.43 5.48 -15.41
N PHE A 236 9.29 5.57 -14.08
CA PHE A 236 8.03 5.86 -13.39
C PHE A 236 7.55 7.31 -13.59
N ASN A 237 8.40 8.23 -14.03
CA ASN A 237 8.01 9.61 -14.29
C ASN A 237 7.22 9.75 -15.60
N THR A 238 5.91 9.48 -15.52
CA THR A 238 4.97 9.64 -16.65
C THR A 238 4.71 11.09 -17.08
N TYR A 239 5.41 12.08 -16.53
CA TYR A 239 5.50 13.44 -17.10
C TYR A 239 6.67 13.60 -18.08
N LYS A 240 7.67 12.72 -18.03
CA LYS A 240 8.84 12.70 -18.94
C LYS A 240 8.74 11.59 -19.98
N HIS A 241 8.38 10.39 -19.56
CA HIS A 241 8.29 9.20 -20.42
C HIS A 241 6.86 9.06 -20.98
N LYS A 242 6.72 8.44 -22.16
CA LYS A 242 5.44 8.06 -22.76
C LYS A 242 5.13 6.59 -22.43
N GLY A 243 3.86 6.21 -22.51
CA GLY A 243 3.43 4.85 -22.22
C GLY A 243 3.15 4.61 -20.73
N LEU A 244 3.15 3.33 -20.35
CA LEU A 244 3.02 2.86 -18.97
C LEU A 244 4.39 2.88 -18.25
N PRO A 245 4.44 2.95 -16.91
CA PRO A 245 5.64 2.62 -16.13
C PRO A 245 6.06 1.15 -16.34
N PRO A 246 7.31 0.77 -16.01
CA PRO A 246 7.86 -0.54 -16.40
C PRO A 246 7.21 -1.75 -15.68
N TYR A 247 6.67 -1.54 -14.48
CA TYR A 247 5.96 -2.54 -13.67
C TYR A 247 4.97 -1.83 -12.70
N PRO A 248 4.10 -2.55 -11.97
CA PRO A 248 3.11 -1.95 -11.08
C PRO A 248 3.71 -1.11 -9.93
N ILE A 249 2.87 -0.31 -9.29
CA ILE A 249 3.27 0.63 -8.22
C ILE A 249 2.58 0.37 -6.86
N CYS A 250 1.76 -0.67 -6.80
CA CYS A 250 1.10 -1.23 -5.62
C CYS A 250 0.31 -2.49 -5.98
N THR A 251 -0.20 -3.15 -4.95
CA THR A 251 -1.32 -4.10 -5.02
C THR A 251 -2.59 -3.49 -5.63
N VAL A 252 -3.46 -4.37 -6.14
CA VAL A 252 -4.69 -4.01 -6.86
C VAL A 252 -5.87 -4.88 -6.41
N THR A 253 -7.09 -4.34 -6.47
CA THR A 253 -8.34 -5.11 -6.34
C THR A 253 -8.80 -5.67 -7.69
N MET A 254 -9.69 -6.66 -7.66
CA MET A 254 -10.35 -7.18 -8.87
C MET A 254 -11.16 -6.08 -9.58
N ASP A 255 -11.85 -5.19 -8.85
CA ASP A 255 -12.65 -4.11 -9.45
C ASP A 255 -11.83 -3.18 -10.36
N ALA A 256 -10.55 -2.94 -10.03
CA ALA A 256 -9.68 -2.11 -10.85
C ALA A 256 -9.17 -2.86 -12.08
N LEU A 257 -8.94 -4.17 -11.98
CA LEU A 257 -8.61 -5.03 -13.12
C LEU A 257 -9.81 -5.16 -14.08
N ASP A 258 -11.02 -5.30 -13.55
CA ASP A 258 -12.27 -5.21 -14.31
C ASP A 258 -12.44 -3.83 -14.96
N ALA A 259 -12.19 -2.73 -14.22
CA ALA A 259 -12.25 -1.38 -14.78
C ALA A 259 -11.24 -1.11 -15.91
N VAL A 260 -10.08 -1.79 -15.91
CA VAL A 260 -9.09 -1.72 -17.00
C VAL A 260 -9.55 -2.47 -18.25
N THR A 261 -10.17 -3.63 -18.08
CA THR A 261 -10.64 -4.50 -19.18
C THR A 261 -12.05 -4.16 -19.67
N SER A 262 -12.81 -3.40 -18.88
CA SER A 262 -14.14 -2.87 -19.21
C SER A 262 -14.24 -1.38 -18.85
N PRO A 263 -13.40 -0.51 -19.47
CA PRO A 263 -13.43 0.93 -19.25
C PRO A 263 -14.73 1.54 -19.82
N LYS A 264 -15.14 2.69 -19.29
CA LYS A 264 -16.22 3.48 -19.91
C LYS A 264 -15.75 4.05 -21.23
N GLU A 265 -16.60 4.05 -22.25
CA GLU A 265 -16.32 4.74 -23.51
C GLU A 265 -16.56 6.25 -23.33
N THR A 266 -15.48 7.04 -23.41
CA THR A 266 -15.51 8.50 -23.27
C THR A 266 -14.36 9.10 -24.08
N ASP A 267 -14.43 10.39 -24.43
CA ASP A 267 -13.28 11.14 -24.99
C ASP A 267 -12.43 11.84 -23.91
N TYR A 268 -12.61 11.53 -22.63
CA TYR A 268 -11.95 12.28 -21.56
C TYR A 268 -10.43 12.11 -21.63
N LEU A 269 -9.71 13.23 -21.42
CA LEU A 269 -8.25 13.30 -21.45
C LEU A 269 -7.65 13.90 -20.18
N TYR A 270 -8.44 14.61 -19.38
CA TYR A 270 -7.98 15.27 -18.16
C TYR A 270 -9.03 15.12 -17.06
N PHE A 271 -8.57 14.87 -15.83
CA PHE A 271 -9.40 14.91 -14.63
C PHE A 271 -8.73 15.70 -13.52
N MET A 272 -9.52 16.19 -12.57
CA MET A 272 -9.02 16.85 -11.36
C MET A 272 -9.95 16.58 -10.17
N LEU A 273 -9.37 16.51 -8.97
CA LEU A 273 -10.12 16.30 -7.73
C LEU A 273 -11.02 17.52 -7.41
N ASN A 274 -12.31 17.26 -7.19
CA ASN A 274 -13.32 18.21 -6.71
C ASN A 274 -13.16 18.45 -5.20
N SER A 275 -14.01 19.33 -4.61
CA SER A 275 -13.98 19.59 -3.17
C SER A 275 -14.74 18.57 -2.30
N ASP A 276 -15.36 17.57 -2.93
CA ASP A 276 -16.13 16.48 -2.31
C ASP A 276 -15.38 15.12 -2.31
N GLY A 277 -14.18 15.06 -2.91
CA GLY A 277 -13.39 13.84 -3.06
C GLY A 277 -13.62 13.08 -4.37
N THR A 278 -14.53 13.53 -5.24
CA THR A 278 -14.73 12.97 -6.59
C THR A 278 -13.82 13.62 -7.63
N HIS A 279 -13.81 13.10 -8.85
CA HIS A 279 -13.07 13.65 -9.99
C HIS A 279 -13.97 14.30 -11.05
N ARG A 280 -13.61 15.51 -11.50
CA ARG A 280 -14.21 16.15 -12.68
C ARG A 280 -13.39 15.79 -13.92
N PHE A 281 -14.00 15.02 -14.82
CA PHE A 281 -13.44 14.63 -16.11
C PHE A 281 -13.77 15.67 -17.19
N THR A 282 -12.84 15.88 -18.13
CA THR A 282 -12.91 16.93 -19.17
C THR A 282 -12.25 16.45 -20.46
N LYS A 283 -12.77 16.91 -21.61
CA LYS A 283 -12.30 16.49 -22.95
C LYS A 283 -11.14 17.36 -23.45
N ASN A 284 -11.20 18.67 -23.19
CA ASN A 284 -10.20 19.64 -23.66
C ASN A 284 -9.36 20.24 -22.49
N TYR A 285 -8.12 20.59 -22.78
CA TYR A 285 -7.20 21.25 -21.85
C TYR A 285 -7.69 22.63 -21.40
N ASP A 286 -8.35 23.43 -22.26
CA ASP A 286 -8.86 24.75 -21.87
C ASP A 286 -10.00 24.65 -20.86
N GLU A 287 -10.85 23.65 -21.01
CA GLU A 287 -11.92 23.31 -20.07
C GLU A 287 -11.33 22.89 -18.72
N HIS A 288 -10.34 21.99 -18.75
CA HIS A 288 -9.58 21.57 -17.58
C HIS A 288 -8.89 22.76 -16.88
N ARG A 289 -8.27 23.68 -17.63
CA ARG A 289 -7.63 24.90 -17.13
C ARG A 289 -8.62 25.88 -16.50
N LYS A 290 -9.79 26.07 -17.11
CA LYS A 290 -10.90 26.89 -16.55
C LYS A 290 -11.38 26.29 -15.22
N ASN A 291 -11.55 24.97 -15.14
CA ASN A 291 -11.90 24.26 -13.91
C ASN A 291 -10.84 24.39 -12.81
N ILE A 292 -9.54 24.22 -13.14
CA ILE A 292 -8.43 24.44 -12.20
C ILE A 292 -8.42 25.87 -11.66
N LYS A 293 -8.66 26.88 -12.50
CA LYS A 293 -8.74 28.28 -12.04
C LYS A 293 -9.89 28.45 -11.05
N LYS A 294 -11.11 28.07 -11.43
CA LYS A 294 -12.31 28.16 -10.57
C LYS A 294 -12.10 27.49 -9.21
N PHE A 295 -11.51 26.29 -9.17
CA PHE A 295 -11.22 25.58 -7.92
C PHE A 295 -10.20 26.29 -7.01
N LYS A 296 -9.20 26.97 -7.58
CA LYS A 296 -8.26 27.80 -6.83
C LYS A 296 -8.96 29.03 -6.25
N ASP A 297 -9.72 29.74 -7.08
CA ASP A 297 -10.46 30.95 -6.70
C ASP A 297 -11.47 30.63 -5.58
N GLU A 298 -12.20 29.51 -5.69
CA GLU A 298 -13.08 28.98 -4.62
C GLU A 298 -12.33 28.62 -3.34
N LYS A 299 -11.13 28.02 -3.41
CA LYS A 299 -10.31 27.71 -2.23
C LYS A 299 -9.79 28.98 -1.53
N ILE A 300 -9.45 30.03 -2.29
CA ILE A 300 -9.06 31.34 -1.74
C ILE A 300 -10.25 31.97 -1.01
N ALA A 301 -11.41 32.08 -1.69
CA ALA A 301 -12.63 32.63 -1.10
C ALA A 301 -13.12 31.84 0.14
N LYS A 302 -12.94 30.51 0.17
CA LYS A 302 -13.22 29.66 1.34
C LYS A 302 -12.25 29.93 2.50
N LYS A 303 -10.95 30.19 2.25
CA LYS A 303 -9.97 30.59 3.28
C LYS A 303 -10.31 31.96 3.87
N GLU A 304 -10.57 32.96 3.03
CA GLU A 304 -10.96 34.30 3.50
C GLU A 304 -12.24 34.26 4.35
N LYS A 305 -13.23 33.47 3.95
CA LYS A 305 -14.48 33.31 4.71
C LYS A 305 -14.30 32.58 6.05
N LYS A 306 -13.24 31.79 6.24
CA LYS A 306 -12.85 31.26 7.57
C LYS A 306 -12.18 32.35 8.42
N GLN A 307 -11.15 33.01 7.90
CA GLN A 307 -10.45 34.09 8.61
C GLN A 307 -11.40 35.23 9.02
N LYS A 308 -12.31 35.64 8.13
CA LYS A 308 -13.37 36.65 8.41
C LYS A 308 -14.46 36.17 9.38
N LYS A 309 -14.49 34.88 9.76
CA LYS A 309 -15.31 34.32 10.85
C LYS A 309 -14.52 34.18 12.16
N GLU A 310 -13.25 33.78 12.11
CA GLU A 310 -12.34 33.75 13.26
C GLU A 310 -12.14 35.16 13.83
N ILE A 311 -11.77 36.14 12.99
CA ILE A 311 -11.66 37.58 13.34
C ILE A 311 -13.00 38.20 13.83
N LYS A 312 -14.14 37.53 13.63
CA LYS A 312 -15.44 37.93 14.20
C LYS A 312 -15.79 37.24 15.53
N ARG A 313 -15.15 36.11 15.86
CA ARG A 313 -15.23 35.43 17.16
C ARG A 313 -14.27 36.06 18.17
N ASP A 314 -13.07 36.42 17.71
CA ASP A 314 -12.00 36.96 18.56
C ASP A 314 -12.14 38.48 18.82
N LYS A 315 -13.33 39.05 18.58
CA LYS A 315 -13.64 40.42 18.98
C LYS A 315 -13.93 40.46 20.49
N PRO A 316 -13.22 41.27 21.29
CA PRO A 316 -13.59 41.50 22.68
C PRO A 316 -15.03 41.99 22.75
N CYS A 317 -15.83 41.41 23.65
CA CYS A 317 -17.16 41.93 23.93
C CYS A 317 -17.02 43.37 24.46
N LYS A 318 -17.60 44.35 23.77
CA LYS A 318 -17.64 45.72 24.27
C LYS A 318 -18.47 45.72 25.56
N LYS A 319 -17.83 45.99 26.70
CA LYS A 319 -18.58 46.39 27.90
C LYS A 319 -19.41 47.63 27.56
N SER A 320 -20.72 47.54 27.73
CA SER A 320 -21.63 48.68 27.72
C SER A 320 -21.30 49.63 28.88
N LYS A 321 -21.65 50.91 28.72
CA LYS A 321 -21.44 51.93 29.76
C LYS A 321 -22.69 52.04 30.65
N ASP A 322 -23.00 51.00 31.41
CA ASP A 322 -24.23 50.95 32.23
C ASP A 322 -24.00 50.32 33.62
N ASP A 323 -22.86 50.63 34.27
CA ASP A 323 -22.46 50.11 35.60
C ASP A 323 -21.79 51.19 36.48
N GLU A 324 -22.31 52.43 36.50
CA GLU A 324 -21.73 53.55 37.27
C GLU A 324 -22.68 54.17 38.33
N VAL A 325 -23.80 53.52 38.68
CA VAL A 325 -24.66 53.95 39.80
C VAL A 325 -25.21 52.76 40.61
N LYS A 326 -24.47 52.30 41.64
CA LYS A 326 -24.97 51.69 42.90
C LYS A 326 -23.86 51.23 43.87
N ALA A 327 -23.04 52.15 44.38
CA ALA A 327 -22.17 51.89 45.54
C ALA A 327 -21.73 53.18 46.27
N LYS A 328 -22.59 53.76 47.12
CA LYS A 328 -22.24 54.80 48.09
C LYS A 328 -23.00 54.60 49.40
N LYS A 329 -22.33 54.86 50.54
CA LYS A 329 -22.63 54.38 51.91
C LYS A 329 -22.45 52.86 52.02
N VAL A 330 -21.90 52.29 53.10
CA VAL A 330 -21.68 52.80 54.48
C VAL A 330 -20.18 53.06 54.78
N GLU A 331 -19.88 53.70 55.92
CA GLU A 331 -18.59 54.32 56.27
C GLU A 331 -17.70 53.55 57.28
N VAL A 332 -16.38 53.70 57.09
CA VAL A 332 -15.31 53.92 58.09
C VAL A 332 -15.11 52.92 59.25
N LYS A 333 -13.93 52.25 59.24
CA LYS A 333 -12.89 52.40 60.30
C LYS A 333 -11.49 51.90 59.90
N VAL A 334 -10.52 52.83 59.94
CA VAL A 334 -9.09 52.78 60.33
C VAL A 334 -8.47 51.36 60.60
N VAL A 335 -7.32 51.01 60.02
CA VAL A 335 -5.93 51.18 60.58
C VAL A 335 -4.84 51.34 59.48
N LYS A 336 -3.67 51.87 59.89
CA LYS A 336 -2.43 52.20 59.14
C LYS A 336 -1.67 50.92 58.65
N ASP A 337 -0.57 50.93 57.89
CA ASP A 337 0.49 51.94 57.69
C ASP A 337 1.41 51.68 56.44
N LYS A 338 2.25 52.68 56.07
CA LYS A 338 3.53 52.61 55.31
C LYS A 338 3.65 52.04 53.87
N LYS A 339 3.66 52.97 52.90
CA LYS A 339 4.68 53.31 51.85
C LYS A 339 5.61 52.26 51.18
N LYS A 340 5.92 52.59 49.90
CA LYS A 340 7.07 52.24 49.00
C LYS A 340 6.77 51.24 47.87
N ASP A 341 7.26 51.39 46.62
CA ASP A 341 7.81 52.54 45.87
C ASP A 341 7.55 52.32 44.33
N MET A 342 7.70 53.36 43.47
CA MET A 342 7.57 53.33 41.98
C MET A 342 8.96 53.18 41.28
N PRO A 343 9.17 53.25 39.93
CA PRO A 343 8.30 53.46 38.73
C PRO A 343 8.35 52.28 37.68
N LYS A 344 7.59 52.17 36.56
CA LYS A 344 7.49 52.93 35.26
C LYS A 344 8.86 53.11 34.53
N LYS A 345 9.05 53.10 33.20
CA LYS A 345 8.25 53.17 31.92
C LYS A 345 9.05 52.36 30.83
N ASP A 346 8.79 52.20 29.52
CA ASP A 346 7.85 52.62 28.43
C ASP A 346 7.66 51.37 27.45
N LYS A 347 7.12 51.28 26.21
CA LYS A 347 6.82 52.08 24.97
C LYS A 347 8.00 52.37 24.01
N ASP A 348 7.95 52.18 22.68
CA ASP A 348 7.01 51.45 21.79
C ASP A 348 7.77 50.40 20.90
N ILE A 349 8.01 50.34 19.57
CA ILE A 349 7.65 51.01 18.28
C ILE A 349 7.61 49.88 17.18
N VAL A 350 7.15 50.11 15.94
CA VAL A 350 6.77 49.07 14.94
C VAL A 350 7.33 49.29 13.51
N LYS A 351 7.56 48.18 12.75
CA LYS A 351 7.79 48.00 11.28
C LYS A 351 9.16 48.26 10.62
N LYS A 352 9.74 47.18 10.05
CA LYS A 352 10.18 46.94 8.63
C LYS A 352 10.70 45.49 8.54
N GLU A 353 10.20 44.60 7.69
CA GLU A 353 10.36 44.47 6.22
C GLU A 353 11.76 44.02 5.75
N ASP A 354 11.79 42.77 5.27
CA ASP A 354 12.72 42.06 4.37
C ASP A 354 14.21 42.48 4.28
N LYS A 355 15.11 41.59 4.75
CA LYS A 355 16.16 40.96 3.91
C LYS A 355 16.97 39.87 4.62
N ILE A 356 17.33 38.84 3.82
CA ILE A 356 18.60 38.09 3.77
C ILE A 356 19.32 37.78 5.11
N ILE A 357 19.43 36.48 5.42
CA ILE A 357 20.75 35.85 5.63
C ILE A 357 20.86 34.64 4.69
N VAL A 358 22.02 34.53 4.02
CA VAL A 358 22.54 33.27 3.49
C VAL A 358 23.79 32.99 4.28
N GLU A 359 23.79 31.93 5.08
CA GLU A 359 25.00 31.42 5.72
C GLU A 359 25.35 30.05 5.15
N LYS A 360 26.65 29.89 4.89
CA LYS A 360 27.27 28.60 4.59
C LYS A 360 27.77 28.05 5.92
N GLU A 361 27.65 26.74 6.12
CA GLU A 361 28.67 26.03 6.89
C GLU A 361 29.25 24.93 6.00
N GLU A 362 30.57 24.97 5.84
CA GLU A 362 31.34 23.84 5.31
C GLU A 362 31.70 22.95 6.49
N VAL A 363 31.27 21.70 6.48
CA VAL A 363 31.91 20.65 7.28
C VAL A 363 32.41 19.60 6.31
N LYS A 364 33.74 19.49 6.22
CA LYS A 364 34.39 18.36 5.57
C LYS A 364 34.54 17.21 6.55
N ASP A 365 34.73 16.05 5.94
CA ASP A 365 35.43 14.84 6.41
C ASP A 365 34.52 13.63 6.62
N ILE A 366 34.83 12.42 6.17
CA ILE A 366 35.80 11.84 5.21
C ILE A 366 35.44 10.34 5.15
N ASN A 367 35.83 9.65 4.06
CA ASN A 367 35.96 8.20 3.89
C ASN A 367 34.75 7.28 3.61
N GLN A 368 34.98 6.48 2.55
CA GLN A 368 34.56 5.08 2.32
C GLN A 368 33.05 4.82 2.03
N THR A 369 32.66 3.89 1.15
CA THR A 369 33.41 2.86 0.38
C THR A 369 32.74 2.53 -0.97
N THR A 370 33.43 1.73 -1.80
CA THR A 370 32.88 0.87 -2.88
C THR A 370 32.11 1.51 -4.04
N THR A 371 32.76 1.53 -5.20
CA THR A 371 32.16 1.66 -6.52
C THR A 371 31.38 0.39 -6.92
N HIS A 372 30.04 0.48 -7.03
CA HIS A 372 29.27 -0.52 -7.79
C HIS A 372 29.12 -0.08 -9.24
N LYS A 373 29.98 -0.59 -10.12
CA LYS A 373 29.95 -0.34 -11.56
C LYS A 373 30.19 -1.61 -12.40
N ASP A 374 29.78 -2.78 -11.89
CA ASP A 374 29.88 -4.10 -12.54
C ASP A 374 28.70 -5.02 -12.15
N ILE A 375 27.49 -4.74 -12.68
CA ILE A 375 26.32 -5.66 -12.63
C ILE A 375 25.54 -5.68 -13.98
N ASN A 376 25.84 -4.79 -14.93
CA ASN A 376 24.99 -4.57 -16.12
C ASN A 376 25.26 -5.51 -17.32
N GLU A 377 26.17 -6.49 -17.23
CA GLU A 377 26.53 -7.39 -18.34
C GLU A 377 26.35 -8.88 -18.00
N THR A 378 25.14 -9.30 -17.64
CA THR A 378 24.80 -10.75 -17.57
C THR A 378 23.33 -11.10 -17.86
N ILE A 379 22.49 -10.14 -18.28
CA ILE A 379 21.06 -10.38 -18.56
C ILE A 379 20.67 -9.81 -19.94
N LEU A 380 21.33 -10.28 -21.00
CA LEU A 380 21.04 -9.90 -22.39
C LEU A 380 21.40 -10.99 -23.44
N SER A 381 21.54 -12.25 -23.02
CA SER A 381 21.97 -13.38 -23.87
C SER A 381 21.05 -14.61 -23.86
N VAL A 382 19.94 -14.57 -23.12
CA VAL A 382 18.82 -15.53 -23.21
C VAL A 382 17.50 -14.76 -23.01
N PHE A 383 16.49 -15.10 -23.81
CA PHE A 383 15.16 -14.47 -24.01
C PHE A 383 15.09 -13.33 -25.03
#